data_AF-A0A6I5C275-F1
#
_entry.id   AF-A0A6I5C275-F1
#
_cell.length_a   1.000
_cell.length_b   1.000
_cell.length_c   1.000
_cell.angle_alpha   90.00
_cell.angle_beta   90.00
_cell.angle_gamma   90.00
#
_symmetry.space_group_name_H-M   'P 1'
#
loop_
_entity.id
_entity.type
_entity.pdbx_description
1 polymer ?
#
loop_
_entity_poly.entity_id
_entity_poly.type
_entity_poly.pdbx_seq_one_letter_code
_entity_poly.pdbx_strand_id
1 'polypeptide(L)'
;AVPTLKAGHRTALPAFTSTASLARWDPAARPVAVPLHQALQAAAHEKADTVVLDLAGPVAFELTGAALRALAEGRTTADPLADPVVVAAVRDAVAAEPAVLSARLGPGQADGTL
;
A
#
# COMPACT_ATOMS: atom_id res chain seq x y z
N ALA A 1 14.43 2.44 -16.72
CA ALA A 1 13.12 1.88 -16.32
C ALA A 1 13.30 1.19 -14.98
N VAL A 2 12.33 1.32 -14.07
CA VAL A 2 12.33 0.55 -12.82
C VAL A 2 11.97 -0.89 -13.18
N PRO A 3 12.69 -1.91 -12.68
CA PRO A 3 12.31 -3.30 -12.91
C PRO A 3 10.89 -3.54 -12.39
N THR A 4 10.05 -4.21 -13.18
CA THR A 4 8.70 -4.61 -12.78
C THR A 4 8.59 -6.13 -12.80
N LEU A 5 7.90 -6.68 -11.81
CA LEU A 5 7.53 -8.09 -11.75
C LEU A 5 6.09 -8.22 -12.26
N LYS A 6 5.82 -9.26 -13.05
CA LYS A 6 4.49 -9.56 -13.59
C LYS A 6 4.05 -10.95 -13.16
N ALA A 7 2.85 -11.05 -12.60
CA ALA A 7 2.20 -12.32 -12.25
C ALA A 7 0.75 -12.27 -12.71
N GLY A 8 0.48 -12.82 -13.90
CA GLY A 8 -0.83 -12.65 -14.55
C GLY A 8 -1.12 -11.17 -14.82
N HIS A 9 -2.22 -10.66 -14.28
CA HIS A 9 -2.61 -9.25 -14.39
C HIS A 9 -1.95 -8.34 -13.32
N ARG A 10 -1.28 -8.91 -12.31
CA ARG A 10 -0.68 -8.13 -11.22
C ARG A 10 0.69 -7.62 -11.62
N THR A 11 0.98 -6.40 -11.21
CA THR A 11 2.26 -5.73 -11.45
C THR A 11 2.84 -5.32 -10.11
N ALA A 12 4.07 -5.78 -9.84
CA ALA A 12 4.76 -5.43 -8.61
C ALA A 12 6.09 -4.72 -8.90
N LEU A 13 6.47 -3.78 -8.03
CA LEU A 13 7.82 -3.21 -8.04
C LEU A 13 8.67 -3.87 -6.95
N PRO A 14 9.86 -4.41 -7.28
CA PRO A 14 10.82 -4.83 -6.29
C PRO A 14 11.48 -3.59 -5.67
N ALA A 15 11.58 -3.57 -4.35
CA ALA A 15 12.37 -2.61 -3.61
C ALA A 15 13.20 -3.34 -2.55
N PHE A 16 14.33 -2.75 -2.17
CA PHE A 16 15.31 -3.41 -1.32
C PHE A 16 15.71 -2.49 -0.18
N THR A 17 15.74 -3.04 1.02
CA THR A 17 16.12 -2.29 2.23
C THR A 17 17.65 -2.13 2.34
N SER A 18 18.41 -2.95 1.61
CA SER A 18 19.88 -2.91 1.58
C SER A 18 20.44 -3.38 0.25
N THR A 19 21.68 -2.98 -0.05
CA THR A 19 22.43 -3.49 -1.20
C THR A 19 22.73 -4.99 -1.08
N ALA A 20 22.85 -5.51 0.14
CA ALA A 20 23.01 -6.95 0.37
C ALA A 20 21.74 -7.73 -0.06
N SER A 21 20.55 -7.23 0.29
CA SER A 21 19.29 -7.82 -0.18
C SER A 21 19.13 -7.72 -1.70
N LEU A 22 19.53 -6.60 -2.31
CA LEU A 22 19.55 -6.44 -3.77
C LEU A 22 20.50 -7.45 -4.43
N ALA A 23 21.73 -7.57 -3.94
CA ALA A 23 22.73 -8.48 -4.50
C ALA A 23 22.35 -9.96 -4.35
N ARG A 24 21.56 -10.33 -3.33
CA ARG A 24 20.97 -11.67 -3.23
C ARG A 24 19.96 -11.95 -4.35
N TRP A 25 19.24 -10.93 -4.80
CA TRP A 25 18.26 -11.06 -5.88
C TRP A 25 18.92 -11.01 -7.26
N ASP A 26 19.76 -10.01 -7.49
CA ASP A 26 20.52 -9.83 -8.73
C ASP A 26 21.91 -9.26 -8.41
N PRO A 27 22.97 -10.09 -8.44
CA PRO A 27 24.34 -9.64 -8.20
C PRO A 27 24.85 -8.58 -9.19
N ALA A 28 24.24 -8.48 -10.38
CA ALA A 28 24.62 -7.51 -11.41
C ALA A 28 23.82 -6.20 -11.31
N ALA A 29 22.85 -6.11 -10.41
CA ALA A 29 22.00 -4.93 -10.26
C ALA A 29 22.80 -3.70 -9.81
N ARG A 30 22.46 -2.55 -10.39
CA ARG A 30 23.03 -1.25 -10.03
C ARG A 30 22.06 -0.51 -9.10
N PRO A 31 22.39 -0.33 -7.80
CA PRO A 31 21.47 0.27 -6.85
C PRO A 31 21.22 1.75 -7.17
N VAL A 32 19.98 2.17 -7.03
CA VAL A 32 19.58 3.58 -7.05
C VAL A 32 18.89 3.86 -5.72
N ALA A 33 19.52 4.67 -4.87
CA ALA A 33 18.91 5.09 -3.62
C ALA A 33 17.80 6.10 -3.93
N VAL A 34 16.57 5.78 -3.53
CA VAL A 34 15.40 6.65 -3.66
C VAL A 34 14.70 6.78 -2.31
N PRO A 35 14.23 7.98 -1.92
CA PRO A 35 13.35 8.14 -0.79
C PRO A 35 12.07 7.30 -0.94
N LEU A 36 11.52 6.81 0.18
CA LEU A 36 10.33 5.96 0.17
C LEU A 36 9.14 6.60 -0.59
N HIS A 37 8.88 7.90 -0.36
CA HIS A 37 7.80 8.60 -1.05
C HIS A 37 7.96 8.59 -2.58
N GLN A 38 9.20 8.70 -3.06
CA GLN A 38 9.50 8.65 -4.49
C GLN A 38 9.33 7.23 -5.04
N ALA A 39 9.71 6.20 -4.27
CA ALA A 39 9.47 4.82 -4.64
C ALA A 39 7.97 4.50 -4.76
N LEU A 40 7.14 5.05 -3.86
CA LEU A 40 5.69 4.90 -3.89
C LEU A 40 5.05 5.63 -5.07
N GLN A 41 5.53 6.83 -5.41
CA GLN A 41 5.12 7.54 -6.62
C GLN A 41 5.48 6.74 -7.89
N ALA A 42 6.66 6.12 -7.92
CA ALA A 42 7.04 5.24 -9.02
C ALA A 42 6.10 4.03 -9.13
N ALA A 43 5.71 3.42 -8.01
CA ALA A 43 4.72 2.33 -7.99
C ALA A 43 3.38 2.78 -8.60
N ALA A 44 2.89 3.97 -8.22
CA ALA A 44 1.67 4.52 -8.78
C ALA A 44 1.78 4.78 -10.30
N HIS A 45 2.90 5.38 -10.76
CA HIS A 45 3.13 5.66 -12.18
C HIS A 45 3.22 4.37 -13.02
N GLU A 46 3.86 3.33 -12.50
CA GLU A 46 3.98 2.02 -13.15
C GLU A 46 2.69 1.18 -13.06
N LYS A 47 1.62 1.73 -12.45
CA LYS A 47 0.36 1.03 -12.16
C LYS A 47 0.58 -0.27 -11.40
N ALA A 48 1.59 -0.28 -10.52
CA ALA A 48 1.85 -1.40 -9.65
C ALA A 48 0.88 -1.35 -8.47
N ASP A 49 0.21 -2.48 -8.22
CA ASP A 49 -0.69 -2.64 -7.07
C ASP A 49 0.07 -3.15 -5.82
N THR A 50 1.35 -3.45 -5.98
CA THR A 50 2.19 -4.08 -4.96
C THR A 50 3.63 -3.57 -5.05
N VAL A 51 4.25 -3.32 -3.91
CA VAL A 51 5.70 -3.20 -3.76
C VAL A 51 6.20 -4.39 -2.95
N VAL A 52 7.16 -5.15 -3.48
CA VAL A 52 7.73 -6.31 -2.77
C VAL A 52 9.10 -5.94 -2.24
N LEU A 53 9.23 -5.96 -0.92
CA LEU A 53 10.47 -5.69 -0.21
C LEU A 53 11.30 -6.96 -0.07
N ASP A 54 12.60 -6.86 -0.38
CA ASP A 54 13.60 -7.89 -0.13
C ASP A 54 13.20 -9.29 -0.64
N LEU A 55 12.81 -9.38 -1.92
CA LEU A 55 12.30 -10.58 -2.56
C LEU A 55 13.19 -11.83 -2.37
N ALA A 56 14.51 -11.67 -2.31
CA ALA A 56 15.49 -12.74 -2.11
C ALA A 56 15.84 -13.01 -0.63
N GLY A 57 15.10 -12.43 0.31
CA GLY A 57 15.18 -12.74 1.73
C GLY A 57 16.18 -11.91 2.55
N PRO A 58 16.25 -12.17 3.87
CA PRO A 58 15.66 -13.33 4.57
C PRO A 58 14.14 -13.30 4.75
N VAL A 59 13.51 -12.12 4.62
CA VAL A 59 12.06 -11.96 4.70
C VAL A 59 11.59 -11.16 3.50
N ALA A 60 10.81 -11.78 2.62
CA ALA A 60 10.09 -11.07 1.58
C ALA A 60 8.80 -10.49 2.19
N PHE A 61 8.54 -9.21 1.96
CA PHE A 61 7.36 -8.53 2.48
C PHE A 61 6.60 -7.81 1.38
N GLU A 62 5.30 -8.07 1.27
CA GLU A 62 4.43 -7.42 0.30
C GLU A 62 3.75 -6.20 0.92
N LEU A 63 3.95 -5.05 0.31
CA LEU A 63 3.19 -3.84 0.58
C LEU A 63 2.13 -3.67 -0.52
N THR A 64 0.86 -3.89 -0.18
CA THR A 64 -0.27 -3.84 -1.12
C THR A 64 -1.50 -3.20 -0.49
N GLY A 65 -2.55 -3.01 -1.28
CA GLY A 65 -3.87 -2.60 -0.83
C GLY A 65 -3.88 -1.30 0.00
N ALA A 66 -4.54 -1.35 1.15
CA ALA A 66 -4.71 -0.18 2.02
C ALA A 66 -3.38 0.36 2.57
N ALA A 67 -2.42 -0.51 2.91
CA ALA A 67 -1.12 -0.09 3.42
C ALA A 67 -0.29 0.65 2.37
N LEU A 68 -0.28 0.17 1.13
CA LEU A 68 0.40 0.84 0.02
C LEU A 68 -0.21 2.22 -0.24
N ARG A 69 -1.55 2.30 -0.26
CA ARG A 69 -2.29 3.56 -0.47
C ARG A 69 -2.02 4.56 0.65
N ALA A 70 -2.08 4.11 1.90
CA ALA A 70 -1.82 4.95 3.06
C ALA A 70 -0.42 5.59 2.98
N LEU A 71 0.60 4.78 2.70
CA LEU A 71 1.96 5.28 2.57
C LEU A 71 2.12 6.23 1.35
N ALA A 72 1.46 5.94 0.23
CA ALA A 72 1.49 6.81 -0.95
C ALA A 72 0.88 8.21 -0.68
N GLU A 73 -0.08 8.27 0.26
CA GLU A 73 -0.70 9.51 0.75
C GLU A 73 0.09 10.16 1.91
N GLY A 74 1.24 9.60 2.30
CA GLY A 74 2.05 10.09 3.41
C GLY A 74 1.50 9.76 4.80
N ARG A 75 0.53 8.85 4.90
CA ARG A 75 -0.02 8.37 6.17
C ARG A 75 0.85 7.26 6.75
N THR A 76 0.81 7.14 8.08
CA THR A 76 1.52 6.09 8.83
C THR A 76 0.60 4.97 9.30
N THR A 77 -0.69 5.05 9.00
CA THR A 77 -1.70 4.05 9.37
C THR A 77 -2.63 3.77 8.20
N ALA A 78 -2.98 2.49 8.06
CA ALA A 78 -4.02 2.01 7.15
C ALA A 78 -5.33 1.67 7.90
N ASP A 79 -5.44 2.06 9.18
CA ASP A 79 -6.65 1.89 9.97
C ASP A 79 -7.83 2.62 9.29
N PRO A 80 -8.91 1.92 8.90
CA PRO A 80 -10.08 2.52 8.28
C PRO A 80 -10.72 3.61 9.15
N LEU A 81 -10.63 3.51 10.49
CA LEU A 81 -11.17 4.54 11.39
C LEU A 81 -10.37 5.84 11.35
N ALA A 82 -9.10 5.77 10.94
CA ALA A 82 -8.22 6.91 10.73
C ALA A 82 -8.17 7.36 9.27
N ASP A 83 -8.83 6.64 8.35
CA ASP A 83 -8.80 6.95 6.92
C ASP A 83 -9.89 7.99 6.55
N PRO A 84 -9.51 9.20 6.10
CA PRO A 84 -10.47 10.27 5.83
C PRO A 84 -11.44 9.93 4.69
N VAL A 85 -11.03 9.08 3.74
CA VAL A 85 -11.89 8.64 2.64
C VAL A 85 -12.99 7.71 3.17
N VAL A 86 -12.63 6.80 4.08
CA VAL A 86 -13.60 5.90 4.73
C VAL A 86 -14.58 6.70 5.58
N VAL A 87 -14.09 7.64 6.39
CA VAL A 87 -14.92 8.50 7.23
C VAL A 87 -15.92 9.31 6.38
N ALA A 88 -15.46 9.90 5.28
CA ALA A 88 -16.32 10.65 4.36
C ALA A 88 -17.38 9.74 3.72
N ALA A 89 -16.99 8.58 3.19
CA ALA A 89 -17.90 7.65 2.54
C ALA A 89 -19.01 7.15 3.49
N VAL A 90 -18.66 6.81 4.74
CA VAL A 90 -19.65 6.40 5.75
C VAL A 90 -20.57 7.56 6.11
N ARG A 91 -20.03 8.77 6.22
CA ARG A 91 -20.83 9.96 6.51
C ARG A 91 -21.86 10.23 5.42
N ASP A 92 -21.45 10.14 4.16
CA ASP A 92 -22.34 10.34 3.00
C ASP A 92 -23.42 9.26 2.94
N ALA A 93 -23.07 8.01 3.21
CA ALA A 93 -24.03 6.90 3.29
C ALA A 93 -25.07 7.11 4.40
N VAL A 94 -24.64 7.55 5.59
CA VAL A 94 -25.56 7.82 6.71
C VAL A 94 -26.43 9.05 6.45
N ALA A 95 -25.89 10.10 5.82
CA ALA A 95 -26.63 11.32 5.49
C ALA A 95 -27.80 11.08 4.54
N ALA A 96 -27.78 9.98 3.78
CA ALA A 96 -28.88 9.55 2.92
C ALA A 96 -30.10 9.03 3.70
N GLU A 97 -29.98 8.79 5.02
CA GLU A 97 -31.04 8.24 5.86
C GLU A 97 -31.64 9.28 6.84
N PRO A 98 -32.81 9.87 6.52
CA PRO A 98 -33.37 10.99 7.30
C PRO A 98 -33.75 10.63 8.74
N ALA A 99 -33.96 9.35 9.04
CA ALA A 99 -34.30 8.88 10.38
C ALA A 99 -33.09 8.85 11.34
N VAL A 100 -31.86 8.96 10.83
CA VAL A 100 -30.64 8.91 11.65
C VAL A 100 -30.35 10.30 12.23
N LEU A 101 -30.47 10.41 13.56
CA LEU A 101 -30.17 11.66 14.28
C LEU A 101 -28.67 11.88 14.53
N SER A 102 -27.92 10.79 14.73
CA SER A 102 -26.48 10.84 14.94
C SER A 102 -25.85 9.47 14.66
N ALA A 103 -24.60 9.46 14.21
CA ALA A 103 -23.81 8.25 14.02
C ALA A 103 -22.38 8.47 14.54
N ARG A 104 -21.75 7.39 15.02
CA ARG A 104 -20.34 7.38 15.41
C ARG A 104 -19.64 6.17 14.83
N LEU A 105 -18.44 6.40 14.31
CA LEU A 105 -17.52 5.35 13.90
C LEU A 105 -16.72 4.86 15.10
N GLY A 106 -16.56 3.55 15.21
CA GLY A 106 -15.79 2.91 16.26
C GLY A 106 -15.34 1.51 15.84
N PRO A 107 -14.52 0.84 16.65
CA PRO A 107 -14.02 -0.49 16.33
C PRO A 107 -15.17 -1.47 16.13
N GLY A 108 -15.22 -2.11 14.96
CA GLY A 108 -16.15 -3.20 14.66
C GLY A 108 -15.62 -4.54 15.18
N GLN A 109 -16.52 -5.50 15.38
CA GLN A 109 -16.17 -6.91 15.62
C GLN A 109 -16.28 -7.77 14.35
N ALA A 110 -16.66 -7.15 13.22
CA ALA A 110 -16.80 -7.84 11.95
C ALA A 110 -15.43 -8.09 11.30
N ASP A 111 -15.31 -9.20 10.58
CA ASP A 111 -14.07 -9.63 9.90
C ASP A 111 -13.71 -8.79 8.65
N GLY A 112 -14.56 -7.82 8.29
CA GLY A 112 -14.32 -6.90 7.18
C GLY A 112 -14.73 -7.45 5.81
N THR A 113 -15.49 -8.55 5.76
CA THR A 113 -16.01 -9.12 4.50
C THR A 113 -17.36 -8.49 4.16
N LEU A 114 -17.48 -7.93 2.95
CA LEU A 114 -18.75 -7.49 2.33
C LEU A 114 -19.15 -8.45 1.22
#